data_AF-A0A7R9W0F9-F1
#
_entry.id   AF-A0A7R9W0F9-F1
#
_cell.length_a   1.000
_cell.length_b   1.000
_cell.length_c   1.000
_cell.angle_alpha   90.00
_cell.angle_beta   90.00
_cell.angle_gamma   90.00
#
_symmetry.space_group_name_H-M   'P 1'
#
loop_
_entity.id
_entity.type
_entity.pdbx_description
1 polymer ?
#
loop_
_entity_poly.entity_id
_entity_poly.type
_entity_poly.pdbx_seq_one_letter_code
_entity_poly.pdbx_strand_id
1 'polypeptide(L)'
;MGVLGRRCNAAGPGGCAVDAPDATLDRCCWICLGTDGNLAHPCACPADRVVHMKCLARWQLQSAGKSEENACRFCCKEYPSWKTSLTPNLPMATPVVSVHFNGMRYKIRVKPGPEGLASFQRQLHRITGLPQLDCMQITFQCRAPGTSQELSFSGISAFDAAIHCAAISAAERQHKQPDTPQANRETRRDCPTSNRDNASPSSASTDRADQMDSPMAMQGAVLGSMPSDESSASHVDAGASVQPRASMSKRMPRLRAFQEFFKALFA
;
A
#
# COMPACT_ATOMS: atom_id res chain seq x y z
N MET A 1 -62.14 -16.02 31.19
CA MET A 1 -62.92 -15.15 32.09
C MET A 1 -62.09 -13.91 32.41
N GLY A 2 -62.66 -12.71 32.23
CA GLY A 2 -62.18 -11.37 32.67
C GLY A 2 -60.88 -10.86 32.02
N VAL A 3 -60.82 -9.95 31.04
CA VAL A 3 -61.40 -8.60 30.83
C VAL A 3 -60.98 -7.55 31.87
N LEU A 4 -59.88 -6.83 31.61
CA LEU A 4 -59.61 -5.41 31.94
C LEU A 4 -58.48 -4.97 30.99
N GLY A 5 -58.61 -4.06 30.02
CA GLY A 5 -59.41 -2.85 29.95
C GLY A 5 -58.53 -1.62 30.27
N ARG A 6 -57.61 -1.22 29.37
CA ARG A 6 -56.94 0.09 29.47
C ARG A 6 -57.35 0.98 28.29
N ARG A 7 -57.98 2.08 28.69
CA ARG A 7 -58.61 3.13 27.89
C ARG A 7 -57.56 3.92 27.10
N CYS A 8 -57.85 4.13 25.83
CA CYS A 8 -57.28 5.21 25.03
C CYS A 8 -58.01 6.49 25.44
N ASN A 9 -57.29 7.51 25.90
CA ASN A 9 -57.86 8.86 26.04
C ASN A 9 -57.28 9.74 24.93
N ALA A 10 -58.18 10.28 24.12
CA ALA A 10 -57.90 11.17 23.01
C ALA A 10 -57.92 12.64 23.44
N ALA A 11 -57.12 13.43 22.73
CA ALA A 11 -57.28 14.84 22.40
C ALA A 11 -57.18 15.91 23.51
N GLY A 12 -56.08 16.68 23.44
CA GLY A 12 -56.06 18.10 23.80
C GLY A 12 -55.36 18.87 22.66
N PRO A 13 -56.01 19.89 22.04
CA PRO A 13 -55.36 20.76 21.07
C PRO A 13 -54.81 21.99 21.81
N GLY A 14 -53.50 22.04 22.00
CA GLY A 14 -52.85 23.14 22.71
C GLY A 14 -51.43 23.31 22.21
N GLY A 15 -51.27 24.17 21.22
CA GLY A 15 -50.00 24.48 20.60
C GLY A 15 -49.00 25.11 21.57
N CYS A 16 -47.84 24.47 21.64
CA CYS A 16 -46.57 25.15 21.64
C CYS A 16 -45.72 24.35 20.64
N ALA A 17 -45.75 24.79 19.37
CA ALA A 17 -44.74 24.41 18.41
C ALA A 17 -43.42 25.00 18.93
N VAL A 18 -42.77 24.26 19.83
CA VAL A 18 -41.34 24.36 20.01
C VAL A 18 -40.77 24.02 18.64
N ASP A 19 -40.15 25.01 17.99
CA ASP A 19 -39.39 24.82 16.77
C ASP A 19 -38.56 23.54 16.94
N ALA A 20 -38.95 22.49 16.24
CA ALA A 20 -38.15 21.28 16.17
C ALA A 20 -36.79 21.76 15.66
N PRO A 21 -35.68 21.56 16.40
CA PRO A 21 -34.38 21.94 15.90
C PRO A 21 -34.27 21.26 14.54
N ASP A 22 -34.11 22.08 13.50
CA ASP A 22 -33.96 21.66 12.12
C ASP A 22 -32.83 20.63 12.07
N ALA A 23 -33.21 19.35 12.15
CA ALA A 23 -32.30 18.26 12.48
C ALA A 23 -31.51 17.81 11.25
N THR A 24 -31.45 18.65 10.22
CA THR A 24 -30.37 18.66 9.24
C THR A 24 -29.15 19.31 9.87
N LEU A 25 -28.65 18.73 10.97
CA LEU A 25 -27.21 18.86 11.24
C LEU A 25 -26.54 18.28 10.01
N ASP A 26 -26.03 19.16 9.14
CA ASP A 26 -25.41 18.81 7.88
C ASP A 26 -24.35 17.76 8.15
N ARG A 27 -24.70 16.51 7.83
CA ARG A 27 -23.82 15.37 8.03
C ARG A 27 -22.63 15.59 7.11
N CYS A 28 -21.50 15.97 7.68
CA CYS A 28 -20.28 16.20 6.93
C CYS A 28 -19.31 15.04 7.15
N CYS A 29 -18.49 14.76 6.13
CA CYS A 29 -17.45 13.75 6.23
C CYS A 29 -16.50 14.09 7.39
N TRP A 30 -16.38 13.22 8.41
CA TRP A 30 -15.54 13.51 9.57
C TRP A 30 -14.03 13.61 9.25
N ILE A 31 -13.62 13.19 8.05
CA ILE A 31 -12.24 13.31 7.57
C ILE A 31 -12.01 14.67 6.90
N CYS A 32 -12.81 15.05 5.89
CA CYS A 32 -12.57 16.26 5.11
C CYS A 32 -13.46 17.45 5.47
N LEU A 33 -14.41 17.26 6.39
CA LEU A 33 -15.44 18.22 6.82
C LEU A 33 -16.35 18.73 5.69
N GLY A 34 -16.33 18.07 4.53
CA GLY A 34 -17.18 18.41 3.39
C GLY A 34 -18.46 17.59 3.37
N THR A 35 -19.50 18.15 2.76
CA THR A 35 -20.82 17.53 2.58
C THR A 35 -21.00 16.90 1.18
N ASP A 36 -20.05 17.12 0.28
CA ASP A 36 -20.20 16.78 -1.14
C ASP A 36 -19.96 15.29 -1.42
N GLY A 37 -20.97 14.62 -1.97
CA GLY A 37 -20.86 13.26 -2.47
C GLY A 37 -21.50 12.21 -1.55
N ASN A 38 -21.19 10.94 -1.79
CA ASN A 38 -21.82 9.84 -1.08
C ASN A 38 -21.11 9.57 0.25
N LEU A 39 -21.83 9.79 1.35
CA LEU A 39 -21.41 9.55 2.72
C LEU A 39 -21.84 8.15 3.18
N ALA A 40 -20.93 7.44 3.83
CA ALA A 40 -21.17 6.08 4.31
C ALA A 40 -20.80 5.93 5.80
N HIS A 41 -21.38 4.90 6.43
CA HIS A 41 -21.00 4.42 7.76
C HIS A 41 -20.12 3.18 7.62
N PRO A 42 -18.78 3.32 7.69
CA PRO A 42 -17.88 2.19 7.43
C PRO A 42 -17.78 1.24 8.62
N CYS A 43 -18.30 1.61 9.79
CA CYS A 43 -18.19 0.83 11.03
C CYS A 43 -19.43 1.03 11.92
N ALA A 44 -19.44 0.43 13.12
CA ALA A 44 -20.55 0.47 14.08
C ALA A 44 -20.45 1.63 15.10
N CYS A 45 -19.55 2.60 14.86
CA CYS A 45 -19.48 3.82 15.67
C CYS A 45 -20.76 4.65 15.55
N PRO A 46 -20.98 5.64 16.44
CA PRO A 46 -22.16 6.50 16.42
C PRO A 46 -22.51 7.06 15.03
N ALA A 47 -23.82 7.24 14.79
CA ALA A 47 -24.40 7.53 13.47
C ALA A 47 -24.12 8.95 12.95
N ASP A 48 -23.41 9.79 13.69
CA ASP A 48 -22.85 11.06 13.23
C ASP A 48 -21.50 10.88 12.51
N ARG A 49 -20.83 9.73 12.69
CA ARG A 49 -19.54 9.43 12.07
C ARG A 49 -19.67 8.91 10.64
N VAL A 50 -20.08 9.79 9.74
CA VAL A 50 -20.14 9.54 8.29
C VAL A 50 -18.86 9.94 7.56
N VAL A 51 -18.50 9.22 6.50
CA VAL A 51 -17.28 9.50 5.73
C VAL A 51 -17.48 9.26 4.25
N HIS A 52 -16.77 10.01 3.41
CA HIS A 52 -16.58 9.63 2.01
C HIS A 52 -15.69 8.40 1.93
N MET A 53 -16.09 7.39 1.14
CA MET A 53 -15.30 6.17 0.94
C MET A 53 -13.89 6.45 0.43
N LYS A 54 -13.72 7.45 -0.44
CA LYS A 54 -12.40 7.90 -0.91
C LYS A 54 -11.56 8.53 0.20
N CYS A 55 -12.17 9.30 1.10
CA CYS A 55 -11.47 9.88 2.25
C CYS A 55 -11.01 8.81 3.22
N LEU A 56 -11.88 7.84 3.53
CA LEU A 56 -11.53 6.68 4.35
C LEU A 56 -10.36 5.91 3.72
N ALA A 57 -10.43 5.61 2.43
CA ALA A 57 -9.39 4.86 1.74
C ALA A 57 -8.03 5.57 1.74
N ARG A 58 -8.00 6.91 1.61
CA ARG A 58 -6.76 7.69 1.77
C ARG A 58 -6.20 7.64 3.18
N TRP A 59 -7.08 7.73 4.18
CA TRP A 59 -6.68 7.63 5.58
C TRP A 59 -6.18 6.23 5.95
N GLN A 60 -6.82 5.17 5.45
CA GLN A 60 -6.35 3.79 5.57
C GLN A 60 -4.94 3.64 4.98
N LEU A 61 -4.72 4.18 3.78
CA LEU A 61 -3.43 4.15 3.13
C LEU A 61 -2.35 4.92 3.91
N GLN A 62 -2.67 6.09 4.49
CA GLN A 62 -1.75 6.82 5.39
C GLN A 62 -1.46 6.06 6.69
N SER A 63 -2.34 5.14 7.08
CA SER A 63 -2.23 4.29 8.26
C SER A 63 -1.66 2.90 7.94
N ALA A 64 -1.11 2.71 6.73
CA ALA A 64 -0.63 1.41 6.28
C ALA A 64 0.35 0.77 7.27
N GLY A 65 0.17 -0.53 7.49
CA GLY A 65 0.96 -1.31 8.45
C GLY A 65 0.54 -1.13 9.91
N LYS A 66 -0.54 -0.41 10.19
CA LYS A 66 -1.19 -0.29 11.51
C LYS A 66 -2.57 -0.95 11.49
N SER A 67 -3.13 -1.21 12.68
CA SER A 67 -4.50 -1.74 12.81
C SER A 67 -5.54 -0.85 12.11
N GLU A 68 -5.33 0.46 12.14
CA GLU A 68 -6.17 1.48 11.55
C GLU A 68 -6.30 1.39 10.03
N GLU A 69 -5.35 0.73 9.35
CA GLU A 69 -5.48 0.44 7.92
C GLU A 69 -6.74 -0.38 7.63
N ASN A 70 -7.04 -1.36 8.48
CA ASN A 70 -8.04 -2.39 8.20
C ASN A 70 -9.20 -2.39 9.19
N ALA A 71 -9.10 -1.73 10.34
CA ALA A 71 -10.13 -1.76 11.36
C ALA A 71 -10.34 -0.42 12.06
N CYS A 72 -11.56 -0.21 12.54
CA CYS A 72 -11.90 0.96 13.33
C CYS A 72 -11.24 0.91 14.71
N ARG A 73 -10.47 1.94 15.07
CA ARG A 73 -9.80 2.02 16.39
C ARG A 73 -10.76 2.00 17.59
N PHE A 74 -12.05 2.32 17.39
CA PHE A 74 -13.02 2.44 18.49
C PHE A 74 -13.86 1.18 18.65
N CYS A 75 -14.48 0.71 17.56
CA CYS A 75 -15.36 -0.46 17.59
C CYS A 75 -14.73 -1.74 17.02
N CYS A 76 -13.48 -1.68 16.58
CA CYS A 76 -12.71 -2.78 15.97
C CYS A 76 -13.32 -3.41 14.70
N LYS A 77 -14.45 -2.89 14.20
CA LYS A 77 -15.06 -3.36 12.96
C LYS A 77 -14.12 -3.13 11.78
N GLU A 78 -13.97 -4.15 10.95
CA GLU A 78 -13.16 -4.11 9.74
C GLU A 78 -13.73 -3.10 8.73
N TYR A 79 -12.82 -2.33 8.16
CA TYR A 79 -13.12 -1.43 7.06
C TYR A 79 -13.09 -2.18 5.72
N PRO A 80 -13.86 -1.70 4.74
CA PRO A 80 -13.72 -2.19 3.38
C PRO A 80 -12.31 -1.89 2.83
N SER A 81 -11.85 -2.71 1.90
CA SER A 81 -10.54 -2.53 1.28
C SER A 81 -10.42 -1.17 0.60
N TRP A 82 -9.38 -0.42 0.95
CA TRP A 82 -9.09 0.89 0.34
C TRP A 82 -8.79 0.80 -1.17
N LYS A 83 -8.30 -0.37 -1.62
CA LYS A 83 -7.94 -0.64 -3.03
C LYS A 83 -9.14 -0.44 -3.96
N THR A 84 -10.32 -0.90 -3.57
CA THR A 84 -11.55 -0.73 -4.38
C THR A 84 -11.94 0.74 -4.55
N SER A 85 -11.65 1.58 -3.55
CA SER A 85 -12.03 3.00 -3.57
C SER A 85 -11.02 3.89 -4.28
N LEU A 86 -9.72 3.59 -4.17
CA LEU A 86 -8.65 4.41 -4.78
C LEU A 86 -8.23 3.92 -6.15
N THR A 87 -8.34 2.61 -6.40
CA THR A 87 -7.76 1.97 -7.57
C THR A 87 -8.77 1.08 -8.29
N PRO A 88 -10.01 1.55 -8.54
CA PRO A 88 -10.98 0.76 -9.27
C PRO A 88 -10.48 0.56 -10.70
N ASN A 89 -10.34 -0.69 -11.13
CA ASN A 89 -9.99 -1.06 -12.51
C ASN A 89 -8.61 -0.56 -12.99
N LEU A 90 -7.66 -0.27 -12.09
CA LEU A 90 -6.31 0.10 -12.51
C LEU A 90 -5.50 -1.14 -12.88
N PRO A 91 -4.80 -1.12 -14.04
CA PRO A 91 -3.87 -2.18 -14.38
C PRO A 91 -2.76 -2.25 -13.33
N MET A 92 -2.38 -3.48 -12.95
CA MET A 92 -1.26 -3.72 -12.05
C MET A 92 -0.11 -4.33 -12.85
N ALA A 93 1.07 -3.73 -12.75
CA ALA A 93 2.30 -4.30 -13.30
C ALA A 93 3.22 -4.77 -12.17
N THR A 94 4.15 -5.68 -12.46
CA THR A 94 5.15 -6.12 -11.47
C THR A 94 6.11 -4.97 -11.16
N PRO A 95 6.13 -4.43 -9.92
CA PRO A 95 6.99 -3.31 -9.60
C PRO A 95 8.46 -3.71 -9.44
N VAL A 96 9.34 -2.75 -9.71
CA VAL A 96 10.76 -2.78 -9.33
C VAL A 96 10.96 -1.76 -8.21
N VAL A 97 11.38 -2.24 -7.04
CA VAL A 97 11.69 -1.42 -5.86
C VAL A 97 13.19 -1.13 -5.82
N SER A 98 13.55 0.12 -5.50
CA SER A 98 14.93 0.56 -5.33
C SER A 98 15.26 0.62 -3.84
N VAL A 99 16.12 -0.29 -3.36
CA VAL A 99 16.58 -0.34 -1.97
C VAL A 99 17.90 0.38 -1.85
N HIS A 100 17.98 1.36 -0.95
CA HIS A 100 19.19 2.14 -0.68
C HIS A 100 19.77 1.70 0.65
N PHE A 101 20.96 1.12 0.66
CA PHE A 101 21.63 0.60 1.86
C PHE A 101 23.15 0.78 1.74
N ASN A 102 23.79 1.33 2.77
CA ASN A 102 25.24 1.62 2.79
C ASN A 102 25.75 2.37 1.54
N GLY A 103 25.00 3.38 1.08
CA GLY A 103 25.34 4.15 -0.13
C GLY A 103 25.15 3.39 -1.45
N MET A 104 24.80 2.10 -1.40
CA MET A 104 24.53 1.27 -2.57
C MET A 104 23.03 1.23 -2.89
N ARG A 105 22.71 1.10 -4.19
CA ARG A 105 21.34 1.01 -4.69
C ARG A 105 21.08 -0.35 -5.35
N TYR A 106 20.16 -1.11 -4.78
CA TYR A 106 19.75 -2.43 -5.27
C TYR A 106 18.37 -2.35 -5.90
N LYS A 107 18.19 -2.96 -7.08
CA LYS A 107 16.89 -3.02 -7.75
C LYS A 107 16.31 -4.41 -7.59
N ILE A 108 15.12 -4.49 -6.98
CA ILE A 108 14.44 -5.75 -6.68
C ILE A 108 13.09 -5.77 -7.40
N ARG A 109 12.83 -6.83 -8.16
CA ARG A 109 11.46 -7.11 -8.64
C ARG A 109 10.67 -7.72 -7.50
N VAL A 110 9.51 -7.16 -7.21
CA VAL A 110 8.68 -7.58 -6.08
C VAL A 110 7.30 -7.99 -6.57
N LYS A 111 6.79 -9.12 -6.08
CA LYS A 111 5.40 -9.53 -6.28
C LYS A 111 4.55 -9.05 -5.09
N PRO A 112 3.25 -8.76 -5.28
CA PRO A 112 2.35 -8.52 -4.16
C PRO A 112 2.08 -9.81 -3.36
N GLY A 113 1.56 -9.65 -2.14
CA GLY A 113 1.15 -10.78 -1.29
C GLY A 113 2.28 -11.42 -0.46
N PRO A 114 1.95 -12.49 0.31
CA PRO A 114 2.85 -13.07 1.31
C PRO A 114 4.10 -13.72 0.70
N GLU A 115 3.99 -14.37 -0.46
CA GLU A 115 5.16 -14.92 -1.17
C GLU A 115 6.12 -13.83 -1.64
N GLY A 116 5.55 -12.72 -2.11
CA GLY A 116 6.30 -11.54 -2.51
C GLY A 116 7.06 -10.92 -1.35
N LEU A 117 6.43 -10.83 -0.18
CA LEU A 117 7.03 -10.39 1.07
C LEU A 117 8.18 -11.31 1.48
N ALA A 118 7.97 -12.62 1.52
CA ALA A 118 9.00 -13.59 1.89
C ALA A 118 10.20 -13.56 0.93
N SER A 119 9.96 -13.38 -0.37
CA SER A 119 11.02 -13.18 -1.37
C SER A 119 11.78 -11.86 -1.14
N PHE A 120 11.07 -10.77 -0.84
CA PHE A 120 11.66 -9.47 -0.56
C PHE A 120 12.52 -9.50 0.71
N GLN A 121 12.04 -10.10 1.80
CA GLN A 121 12.79 -10.25 3.05
C GLN A 121 14.07 -11.07 2.85
N ARG A 122 14.02 -12.20 2.12
CA ARG A 122 15.22 -12.99 1.78
C ARG A 122 16.25 -12.17 0.99
N GLN A 123 15.79 -11.33 0.07
CA GLN A 123 16.69 -10.45 -0.68
C GLN A 123 17.29 -9.35 0.19
N LEU A 124 16.51 -8.77 1.11
CA LEU A 124 17.01 -7.82 2.09
C LEU A 124 18.04 -8.45 3.03
N HIS A 125 17.83 -9.67 3.53
CA HIS A 125 18.83 -10.40 4.32
C HIS A 125 20.14 -10.58 3.55
N ARG A 126 20.06 -10.94 2.26
CA ARG A 126 21.24 -11.08 1.40
C ARG A 126 21.98 -9.76 1.20
N ILE A 127 21.25 -8.65 1.03
CA ILE A 127 21.83 -7.32 0.82
C ILE A 127 22.48 -6.78 2.09
N THR A 128 21.82 -6.99 3.24
CA THR A 128 22.20 -6.37 4.51
C THR A 128 23.19 -7.22 5.31
N GLY A 129 23.21 -8.54 5.07
CA GLY A 129 23.98 -9.50 5.86
C GLY A 129 23.43 -9.70 7.27
N LEU A 130 22.26 -9.12 7.60
CA LEU A 130 21.67 -9.18 8.92
C LEU A 130 20.73 -10.38 9.05
N PRO A 131 20.80 -11.14 10.16
CA PRO A 131 19.97 -12.33 10.37
C PRO A 131 18.50 -12.00 10.64
N GLN A 132 18.21 -10.80 11.15
CA GLN A 132 16.86 -10.38 11.54
C GLN A 132 16.61 -8.95 11.07
N LEU A 133 15.50 -8.73 10.35
CA LEU A 133 15.11 -7.40 9.87
C LEU A 133 14.48 -6.53 10.97
N ASP A 134 14.23 -7.09 12.15
CA ASP A 134 13.52 -6.41 13.23
C ASP A 134 14.34 -5.27 13.84
N CYS A 135 15.67 -5.29 13.66
CA CYS A 135 16.54 -4.17 14.02
C CYS A 135 16.65 -3.09 12.91
N MET A 136 16.01 -3.31 11.76
CA MET A 136 16.08 -2.38 10.63
C MET A 136 14.82 -1.53 10.51
N GLN A 137 15.01 -0.20 10.45
CA GLN A 137 13.95 0.72 10.09
C GLN A 137 13.75 0.74 8.57
N ILE A 138 12.86 -0.10 8.07
CA ILE A 138 12.47 -0.09 6.66
C ILE A 138 11.49 1.06 6.42
N THR A 139 11.78 1.91 5.44
CA THR A 139 10.87 2.99 5.02
C THR A 139 10.59 2.88 3.54
N PHE A 140 9.31 2.81 3.17
CA PHE A 140 8.83 2.78 1.80
C PHE A 140 8.39 4.18 1.40
N GLN A 141 8.89 4.67 0.26
CA GLN A 141 8.46 5.93 -0.34
C GLN A 141 7.76 5.63 -1.67
N CYS A 142 6.53 6.10 -1.83
CA CYS A 142 5.77 5.91 -3.06
C CYS A 142 4.83 7.07 -3.35
N ARG A 143 4.41 7.18 -4.60
CA ARG A 143 3.35 8.12 -5.01
C ARG A 143 1.98 7.51 -4.75
N ALA A 144 1.07 8.26 -4.15
CA ALA A 144 -0.30 7.83 -3.92
C ALA A 144 -1.08 7.74 -5.25
N PRO A 145 -1.88 6.69 -5.49
CA PRO A 145 -2.65 6.52 -6.72
C PRO A 145 -3.57 7.72 -7.02
N GLY A 146 -3.62 8.15 -8.28
CA GLY A 146 -4.48 9.24 -8.74
C GLY A 146 -4.14 10.63 -8.18
N THR A 147 -3.05 10.77 -7.43
CA THR A 147 -2.59 12.06 -6.90
C THR A 147 -1.09 12.21 -7.14
N SER A 148 -0.57 13.43 -7.02
CA SER A 148 0.89 13.67 -7.03
C SER A 148 1.48 13.73 -5.61
N GLN A 149 0.75 13.25 -4.61
CA GLN A 149 1.22 13.23 -3.23
C GLN A 149 2.18 12.06 -3.01
N GLU A 150 3.31 12.34 -2.38
CA GLU A 150 4.24 11.32 -1.91
C GLU A 150 3.82 10.83 -0.52
N LEU A 151 3.86 9.51 -0.33
CA LEU A 151 3.59 8.81 0.92
C LEU A 151 4.86 8.13 1.38
N SER A 152 5.04 8.13 2.70
CA SER A 152 6.10 7.41 3.38
C SER A 152 5.47 6.45 4.39
N PHE A 153 5.82 5.18 4.30
CA PHE A 153 5.37 4.15 5.23
C PHE A 153 6.56 3.56 5.94
N SER A 154 6.43 3.32 7.24
CA SER A 154 7.49 2.75 8.07
C SER A 154 7.16 1.31 8.47
N GLY A 155 8.18 0.46 8.52
CA GLY A 155 8.07 -0.91 8.96
C GLY A 155 7.67 -1.87 7.84
N ILE A 156 7.99 -3.14 8.04
CA ILE A 156 7.72 -4.21 7.08
C ILE A 156 6.21 -4.47 6.92
N SER A 157 5.39 -4.13 7.93
CA SER A 157 3.94 -4.30 7.89
C SER A 157 3.27 -3.45 6.80
N ALA A 158 3.89 -2.35 6.36
CA ALA A 158 3.38 -1.52 5.28
C ALA A 158 3.73 -2.04 3.87
N PHE A 159 4.35 -3.21 3.76
CA PHE A 159 4.81 -3.77 2.49
C PHE A 159 3.70 -3.87 1.44
N ASP A 160 2.55 -4.46 1.79
CA ASP A 160 1.49 -4.71 0.79
C ASP A 160 0.96 -3.40 0.19
N ALA A 161 0.75 -2.37 1.03
CA ALA A 161 0.34 -1.05 0.59
C ALA A 161 1.39 -0.38 -0.31
N ALA A 162 2.67 -0.45 0.06
CA ALA A 162 3.77 0.10 -0.72
C ALA A 162 3.89 -0.57 -2.10
N ILE A 163 3.83 -1.90 -2.14
CA ILE A 163 3.93 -2.68 -3.38
C ILE A 163 2.71 -2.43 -4.27
N HIS A 164 1.51 -2.29 -3.72
CA HIS A 164 0.31 -1.93 -4.48
C HIS A 164 0.46 -0.56 -5.15
N CYS A 165 0.92 0.46 -4.42
CA CYS A 165 1.17 1.79 -4.98
C CYS A 165 2.26 1.75 -6.07
N ALA A 166 3.31 0.96 -5.85
CA ALA A 166 4.38 0.78 -6.83
C ALA A 166 3.90 0.05 -8.09
N ALA A 167 3.00 -0.94 -7.95
CA ALA A 167 2.45 -1.72 -9.06
C ALA A 167 1.61 -0.84 -10.00
N ILE A 168 0.78 0.03 -9.43
CA ILE A 168 -0.02 1.01 -10.20
C ILE A 168 0.90 2.01 -10.88
N SER A 169 1.87 2.56 -10.14
CA SER A 169 2.85 3.49 -10.71
C SER A 169 3.65 2.85 -11.85
N ALA A 170 3.92 1.55 -11.78
CA ALA A 170 4.58 0.81 -12.83
C ALA A 170 3.69 0.65 -14.07
N ALA A 171 2.41 0.32 -13.88
CA ALA A 171 1.46 0.21 -14.99
C ALA A 171 1.24 1.57 -15.69
N GLU A 172 1.10 2.66 -14.94
CA GLU A 172 0.99 4.02 -15.50
C GLU A 172 2.17 4.37 -16.42
N ARG A 173 3.38 3.96 -16.07
CA ARG A 173 4.58 4.19 -16.91
C ARG A 173 4.55 3.38 -18.21
N GLN A 174 4.02 2.17 -18.17
CA GLN A 174 3.90 1.33 -19.36
C GLN A 174 2.90 1.92 -20.35
N HIS A 175 1.79 2.48 -19.86
CA HIS A 175 0.80 3.14 -20.71
C HIS A 175 1.23 4.51 -21.25
N LYS A 176 2.13 5.21 -20.54
CA LYS A 176 2.58 6.55 -20.94
C LYS A 176 3.81 6.54 -21.85
N GLN A 177 4.44 5.40 -22.12
CA GLN A 177 5.44 5.36 -23.20
C GLN A 177 4.69 5.34 -24.53
N PRO A 178 4.70 6.43 -25.32
CA PRO A 178 4.29 6.32 -26.71
C PRO A 178 5.27 5.37 -27.40
N ASP A 179 4.74 4.39 -28.11
CA ASP A 179 5.50 3.55 -29.04
C ASP A 179 6.37 4.45 -29.92
N THR A 180 7.63 4.62 -29.55
CA THR A 180 8.63 5.14 -30.48
C THR A 180 9.21 3.89 -31.10
N PRO A 181 8.90 3.56 -32.36
CA PRO A 181 9.54 2.44 -33.02
C PRO A 181 11.03 2.75 -33.10
N GLN A 182 11.81 2.05 -32.27
CA GLN A 182 13.25 2.00 -32.39
C GLN A 182 13.59 1.10 -33.59
N ALA A 183 13.18 1.54 -34.78
CA ALA A 183 13.61 1.00 -36.04
C ALA A 183 14.83 1.80 -36.49
N ASN A 184 15.96 1.11 -36.56
CA ASN A 184 17.05 1.44 -37.47
C ASN A 184 17.85 2.72 -37.15
N ARG A 185 18.74 2.64 -36.15
CA ARG A 185 20.01 3.37 -36.19
C ARG A 185 21.15 2.37 -36.45
N GLU A 186 20.97 1.57 -37.51
CA GLU A 186 22.07 0.92 -38.20
C GLU A 186 22.93 2.03 -38.81
N THR A 187 24.15 2.06 -38.32
CA THR A 187 25.32 2.78 -38.79
C THR A 187 25.37 2.95 -40.31
N ARG A 188 24.76 4.00 -40.87
CA ARG A 188 25.16 4.54 -42.18
C ARG A 188 26.48 5.28 -42.01
N ARG A 189 27.59 4.53 -42.13
CA ARG A 189 28.85 5.08 -42.65
C ARG A 189 28.70 5.11 -44.16
N ASP A 190 28.41 6.29 -44.70
CA ASP A 190 28.67 6.60 -46.10
C ASP A 190 30.16 6.92 -46.25
N CYS A 191 30.87 6.12 -47.06
CA CYS A 191 32.11 6.52 -47.71
C CYS A 191 32.08 5.91 -49.14
N PRO A 192 32.26 6.70 -50.21
CA PRO A 192 32.12 6.23 -51.58
C PRO A 192 33.47 5.88 -52.19
N THR A 193 33.69 4.65 -52.65
CA THR A 193 34.56 4.42 -53.83
C THR A 193 34.30 3.06 -54.49
N SER A 194 34.11 3.15 -55.79
CA SER A 194 34.05 2.14 -56.84
C SER A 194 35.21 1.13 -56.86
N ASN A 195 34.92 -0.17 -57.04
CA ASN A 195 35.23 -0.93 -58.27
C ASN A 195 35.11 -2.46 -58.11
N ARG A 196 34.36 -3.04 -59.07
CA ARG A 196 34.62 -4.26 -59.89
C ARG A 196 35.14 -5.57 -59.27
N ASP A 197 34.38 -6.61 -59.67
CA ASP A 197 34.79 -7.94 -60.14
C ASP A 197 35.60 -8.84 -59.19
N ASN A 198 34.98 -9.91 -58.66
CA ASN A 198 35.41 -11.28 -58.99
C ASN A 198 34.52 -12.41 -58.42
N ALA A 199 34.11 -13.29 -59.34
CA ALA A 199 34.04 -14.75 -59.26
C ALA A 199 33.73 -15.48 -57.92
N SER A 200 32.58 -16.18 -57.91
CA SER A 200 32.41 -17.54 -57.35
C SER A 200 33.37 -18.53 -58.07
N PRO A 201 33.76 -19.72 -57.54
CA PRO A 201 32.80 -20.75 -57.13
C PRO A 201 33.22 -21.80 -56.06
N SER A 202 32.20 -22.57 -55.60
CA SER A 202 32.22 -24.01 -55.22
C SER A 202 33.15 -24.45 -54.07
N SER A 203 32.94 -25.48 -53.26
CA SER A 203 31.99 -26.60 -53.07
C SER A 203 32.61 -27.36 -51.86
N ALA A 204 31.89 -27.91 -50.89
CA ALA A 204 31.45 -29.30 -50.83
C ALA A 204 31.60 -29.80 -49.37
N SER A 205 30.61 -30.57 -48.88
CA SER A 205 30.74 -31.80 -48.04
C SER A 205 31.42 -31.68 -46.66
N THR A 206 31.02 -32.32 -45.55
CA THR A 206 30.32 -33.59 -45.31
C THR A 206 30.07 -33.71 -43.78
N ASP A 207 29.03 -34.44 -43.42
CA ASP A 207 28.85 -35.33 -42.25
C ASP A 207 29.73 -35.20 -40.99
N ARG A 208 29.10 -35.13 -39.81
CA ARG A 208 28.90 -36.33 -38.94
C ARG A 208 28.16 -36.01 -37.63
N ALA A 209 27.36 -36.99 -37.23
CA ALA A 209 26.61 -37.11 -35.99
C ALA A 209 27.48 -37.60 -34.81
N ASP A 210 27.09 -37.23 -33.59
CA ASP A 210 27.32 -37.89 -32.29
C ASP A 210 26.56 -37.03 -31.26
N GLN A 211 25.38 -37.36 -30.69
CA GLN A 211 24.82 -38.58 -30.09
C GLN A 211 25.67 -39.13 -28.93
N MET A 212 25.58 -38.48 -27.77
CA MET A 212 25.88 -39.12 -26.50
C MET A 212 24.76 -38.89 -25.50
N ASP A 213 24.30 -40.02 -25.01
CA ASP A 213 23.14 -40.28 -24.18
C ASP A 213 23.54 -40.22 -22.69
N SER A 214 22.51 -40.01 -21.86
CA SER A 214 22.32 -40.59 -20.52
C SER A 214 22.52 -39.78 -19.22
N PRO A 215 21.72 -40.13 -18.19
CA PRO A 215 21.37 -39.28 -17.05
C PRO A 215 21.95 -39.79 -15.71
N MET A 216 21.92 -38.96 -14.65
CA MET A 216 21.84 -39.48 -13.29
C MET A 216 20.91 -38.65 -12.41
N ALA A 217 19.89 -39.34 -11.89
CA ALA A 217 19.04 -38.92 -10.80
C ALA A 217 19.81 -38.97 -9.47
N MET A 218 19.48 -38.06 -8.56
CA MET A 218 19.67 -38.26 -7.11
C MET A 218 18.40 -37.84 -6.39
N GLN A 219 17.66 -38.85 -5.93
CA GLN A 219 16.70 -38.75 -4.84
C GLN A 219 17.49 -38.75 -3.52
N GLY A 220 17.01 -37.98 -2.54
CA GLY A 220 17.60 -37.94 -1.21
C GLY A 220 16.69 -37.22 -0.24
N ALA A 221 15.73 -37.97 0.31
CA ALA A 221 14.94 -37.57 1.47
C ALA A 221 15.83 -37.41 2.71
N VAL A 222 15.48 -36.52 3.63
CA VAL A 222 15.47 -36.84 5.08
C VAL A 222 14.63 -35.81 5.84
N LEU A 223 13.68 -36.36 6.60
CA LEU A 223 12.95 -35.74 7.69
C LEU A 223 13.91 -35.43 8.84
N GLY A 224 13.76 -34.26 9.46
CA GLY A 224 14.52 -33.85 10.62
C GLY A 224 13.69 -32.95 11.53
N SER A 225 12.80 -33.57 12.30
CA SER A 225 12.16 -33.02 13.49
C SER A 225 13.21 -32.69 14.56
N MET A 226 13.10 -31.55 15.26
CA MET A 226 13.71 -31.28 16.57
C MET A 226 13.10 -29.99 17.21
N PRO A 227 13.21 -29.81 18.54
CA PRO A 227 12.05 -29.67 19.41
C PRO A 227 11.76 -28.26 19.94
N SER A 228 10.60 -28.18 20.58
CA SER A 228 10.16 -27.17 21.53
C SER A 228 11.11 -27.08 22.72
N ASP A 229 11.42 -25.86 23.17
CA ASP A 229 11.78 -25.62 24.55
C ASP A 229 11.15 -24.33 25.08
N GLU A 230 10.59 -24.54 26.26
CA GLU A 230 9.91 -23.67 27.20
C GLU A 230 10.94 -22.89 28.02
N SER A 231 10.59 -21.67 28.49
CA SER A 231 11.07 -20.96 29.71
C SER A 231 11.16 -19.45 29.45
N SER A 232 10.35 -18.56 30.04
CA SER A 232 10.08 -18.21 31.45
C SER A 232 10.81 -16.93 31.90
N ALA A 233 9.99 -15.98 32.39
CA ALA A 233 10.32 -14.80 33.25
C ALA A 233 11.18 -13.68 32.62
N SER A 234 11.09 -12.38 32.94
CA SER A 234 10.52 -11.54 34.02
C SER A 234 10.52 -10.07 33.50
N HIS A 235 9.50 -9.24 33.73
CA HIS A 235 9.34 -8.23 34.81
C HIS A 235 10.39 -7.09 34.88
N VAL A 236 9.92 -5.87 35.24
CA VAL A 236 10.54 -4.52 35.43
C VAL A 236 10.37 -3.54 34.24
N ASP A 237 10.05 -2.24 34.34
CA ASP A 237 9.64 -1.34 35.43
C ASP A 237 8.95 -0.10 34.78
N ALA A 238 8.20 0.65 35.57
CA ALA A 238 7.56 1.92 35.23
C ALA A 238 8.53 3.10 35.36
N GLY A 239 8.41 4.11 34.50
CA GLY A 239 9.20 5.34 34.58
C GLY A 239 8.52 6.51 33.91
N ALA A 240 8.09 7.48 34.72
CA ALA A 240 7.25 8.61 34.35
C ALA A 240 8.02 9.85 33.84
N SER A 241 7.30 10.66 33.05
CA SER A 241 7.25 12.14 33.05
C SER A 241 8.51 12.95 32.66
N VAL A 242 8.33 13.88 31.70
CA VAL A 242 8.42 15.36 31.89
C VAL A 242 8.32 16.06 30.53
N GLN A 243 7.38 17.01 30.39
CA GLN A 243 7.28 17.99 29.30
C GLN A 243 8.07 19.28 29.63
N PRO A 244 8.42 20.07 28.61
CA PRO A 244 8.25 21.52 28.75
C PRO A 244 7.53 22.21 27.58
N ARG A 245 6.88 23.32 27.95
CA ARG A 245 5.99 24.19 27.17
C ARG A 245 6.74 25.22 26.31
N ALA A 246 6.14 25.46 25.13
CA ALA A 246 5.84 26.71 24.42
C ALA A 246 6.96 27.69 23.96
N SER A 247 6.93 28.05 22.67
CA SER A 247 6.64 29.43 22.21
C SER A 247 6.43 29.50 20.68
N MET A 248 5.52 30.39 20.24
CA MET A 248 5.00 30.52 18.87
C MET A 248 5.73 31.61 18.06
N SER A 249 5.93 31.41 16.74
CA SER A 249 5.54 32.43 15.73
C SER A 249 5.85 32.06 14.27
N LYS A 250 4.83 32.33 13.43
CA LYS A 250 4.85 32.87 12.04
C LYS A 250 4.81 31.91 10.80
N ARG A 251 3.60 31.93 10.21
CA ARG A 251 3.21 32.08 8.77
C ARG A 251 3.48 30.95 7.73
N MET A 252 2.37 30.29 7.36
CA MET A 252 1.94 29.71 6.05
C MET A 252 2.73 28.50 5.47
N PRO A 253 2.17 27.65 4.56
CA PRO A 253 0.87 27.70 3.85
C PRO A 253 -0.04 26.45 4.06
N ARG A 254 -1.29 26.60 3.60
CA ARG A 254 -2.38 25.62 3.59
C ARG A 254 -1.99 24.33 2.84
N LEU A 255 -1.69 23.25 3.57
CA LEU A 255 -1.84 21.82 3.19
C LEU A 255 -1.19 20.85 4.20
N ARG A 256 -0.46 21.35 5.22
CA ARG A 256 0.07 20.53 6.34
C ARG A 256 -0.89 20.36 7.52
N ALA A 257 -2.04 21.04 7.53
CA ALA A 257 -2.99 20.98 8.63
C ALA A 257 -3.63 19.58 8.80
N PHE A 258 -3.61 18.73 7.77
CA PHE A 258 -4.23 17.41 7.83
C PHE A 258 -3.46 16.39 8.66
N GLN A 259 -2.19 16.64 9.01
CA GLN A 259 -1.37 15.67 9.76
C GLN A 259 -1.24 16.04 11.25
N GLU A 260 -1.27 17.33 11.58
CA GLU A 260 -1.13 17.82 12.97
C GLU A 260 -2.48 17.92 13.70
N PHE A 261 -3.61 18.10 12.99
CA PHE A 261 -4.93 18.18 13.63
C PHE A 261 -5.39 16.84 14.22
N PHE A 262 -4.99 15.70 13.62
CA PHE A 262 -5.35 14.37 14.12
C PHE A 262 -4.60 13.96 15.40
N LYS A 263 -3.42 14.54 15.69
CA LYS A 263 -2.72 14.32 16.97
C LYS A 263 -3.37 15.09 18.12
N ALA A 264 -4.05 16.20 17.85
CA ALA A 264 -4.63 17.06 18.88
C ALA A 264 -6.09 16.73 19.24
N LEU A 265 -6.82 15.97 18.40
CA LEU A 265 -8.23 15.64 18.64
C LEU A 265 -8.49 14.27 19.29
N PHE A 266 -7.45 13.43 19.48
CA PHE A 266 -7.61 12.07 20.01
C PHE A 266 -6.46 11.64 20.94
N ALA A 267 -5.90 12.59 21.69
CA ALA A 267 -5.07 12.34 22.88
C ALA A 267 -5.87 12.66 24.14
#